data_AF-A0A392MDI8-F1
#
_entry.id   AF-A0A392MDI8-F1
#
_cell.length_a   1.000
_cell.length_b   1.000
_cell.length_c   1.000
_cell.angle_alpha   90.00
_cell.angle_beta   90.00
_cell.angle_gamma   90.00
#
_symmetry.space_group_name_H-M   'P 1'
#
loop_
_entity.id
_entity.type
_entity.pdbx_description
1 polymer ?
#
loop_
_entity_poly.entity_id
_entity_poly.type
_entity_poly.pdbx_seq_one_letter_code
_entity_poly.pdbx_strand_id
1 'polypeptide(L)'
;MPVGDTSQFIPSKDADIAILEEPEHLNWYHHGKRWTDKFNHVVGIVHTNYLEYIKREKNGALQAFFVKHINNWVTRAYCDKVLRLSAATQDVPKSVICNVHGVNPKFLKIGEMVAAERELGQKAFTKGAYFLGKMVWAKGYKELIDLLGKHKADLDGFKLDVFGSGEDAHEVQSAARRLDLNLNFQKGRDHADDSLHRYKVFINPSISDVLCTATAEALAMGKFVVCADHPSNEFFTSFPNCLVYKTPEDFVVKVNEALANEPYPLTPEQRYKLSWEAATQRFMEYSELDQILNKENDSAKSGRDKGRLIGKSASMPNLSELADGGLAFAHYCLTGNEFLRLCTGATPGTRIFDKQHCKDLNLLPPQVENPIYGW
;
A
#
# COMPACT_ATOMS: atom_id res chain seq x y z
N MET A 1 -4.73 -14.85 -8.85
CA MET A 1 -5.41 -13.76 -9.59
C MET A 1 -6.91 -13.93 -9.42
N PRO A 2 -7.69 -12.83 -9.35
CA PRO A 2 -9.14 -12.94 -9.33
C PRO A 2 -9.62 -13.62 -10.62
N VAL A 3 -10.52 -14.59 -10.46
CA VAL A 3 -11.16 -15.32 -11.56
C VAL A 3 -12.65 -14.99 -11.49
N GLY A 4 -13.27 -14.73 -12.64
CA GLY A 4 -14.71 -14.43 -12.70
C GLY A 4 -15.12 -13.12 -12.01
N ASP A 5 -16.44 -12.91 -11.92
CA ASP A 5 -17.04 -11.81 -11.18
C ASP A 5 -17.29 -12.23 -9.73
N THR A 6 -16.46 -11.77 -8.79
CA THR A 6 -16.63 -12.09 -7.36
C THR A 6 -17.80 -11.34 -6.72
N SER A 7 -18.29 -10.26 -7.34
CA SER A 7 -19.39 -9.45 -6.79
C SER A 7 -20.73 -10.20 -6.78
N GLN A 8 -20.86 -11.25 -7.60
CA GLN A 8 -22.06 -12.07 -7.68
C GLN A 8 -22.35 -12.85 -6.39
N PHE A 9 -21.31 -13.13 -5.58
CA PHE A 9 -21.45 -13.90 -4.34
C PHE A 9 -21.95 -13.06 -3.17
N ILE A 10 -22.05 -11.75 -3.33
CA ILE A 10 -22.51 -10.83 -2.30
C ILE A 10 -23.97 -10.51 -2.60
N PRO A 11 -24.95 -10.90 -1.77
CA PRO A 11 -26.35 -10.56 -1.99
C PRO A 11 -26.54 -9.05 -2.05
N SER A 12 -27.47 -8.56 -2.89
CA SER A 12 -27.69 -7.11 -3.01
C SER A 12 -28.17 -6.45 -1.72
N LYS A 13 -28.78 -7.24 -0.82
CA LYS A 13 -29.16 -6.79 0.52
C LYS A 13 -27.96 -6.59 1.46
N ASP A 14 -26.79 -7.13 1.14
CA ASP A 14 -25.59 -7.04 1.99
C ASP A 14 -24.51 -6.19 1.29
N ALA A 15 -24.84 -5.54 0.16
CA ALA A 15 -23.90 -4.83 -0.71
C ALA A 15 -23.86 -3.33 -0.37
N ASP A 16 -23.44 -3.02 0.86
CA ASP A 16 -23.40 -1.64 1.36
C ASP A 16 -22.13 -0.92 0.90
N ILE A 17 -20.98 -1.34 1.40
CA ILE A 17 -19.68 -0.70 1.15
C ILE A 17 -18.74 -1.75 0.56
N ALA A 18 -18.01 -1.38 -0.50
CA ALA A 18 -16.88 -2.16 -1.00
C ALA A 18 -15.57 -1.38 -0.81
N ILE A 19 -14.56 -2.05 -0.27
CA ILE A 19 -13.18 -1.55 -0.18
C ILE A 19 -12.34 -2.38 -1.16
N LEU A 20 -11.79 -1.71 -2.17
CA LEU A 20 -10.98 -2.32 -3.22
C LEU A 20 -9.51 -1.96 -2.98
N GLU A 21 -8.73 -2.92 -2.48
CA GLU A 21 -7.28 -2.80 -2.35
C GLU A 21 -6.64 -2.96 -3.75
N GLU A 22 -5.90 -1.95 -4.22
CA GLU A 22 -5.39 -1.85 -5.59
C GLU A 22 -6.50 -1.86 -6.66
N PRO A 23 -7.42 -0.87 -6.61
CA PRO A 23 -8.61 -0.83 -7.48
C PRO A 23 -8.24 -0.83 -8.96
N GLU A 24 -7.08 -0.30 -9.34
CA GLU A 24 -6.58 -0.37 -10.70
C GLU A 24 -6.35 -1.80 -11.16
N HIS A 25 -5.56 -2.57 -10.42
CA HIS A 25 -5.18 -3.93 -10.80
C HIS A 25 -6.35 -4.89 -10.70
N LEU A 26 -7.18 -4.76 -9.66
CA LEU A 26 -8.41 -5.53 -9.51
C LEU A 26 -9.36 -5.36 -10.70
N ASN A 27 -9.37 -4.18 -11.32
CA ASN A 27 -10.29 -3.86 -12.39
C ASN A 27 -9.74 -3.95 -13.80
N TRP A 28 -8.43 -4.15 -14.03
CA TRP A 28 -7.85 -4.24 -15.39
C TRP A 28 -8.57 -5.21 -16.33
N TYR A 29 -9.07 -6.32 -15.78
CA TYR A 29 -9.79 -7.34 -16.54
C TYR A 29 -11.16 -7.66 -15.94
N HIS A 30 -11.69 -6.75 -15.11
CA HIS A 30 -13.03 -6.90 -14.55
C HIS A 30 -14.06 -6.81 -15.68
N HIS A 31 -14.94 -7.80 -15.70
CA HIS A 31 -16.01 -7.97 -16.69
C HIS A 31 -17.32 -8.34 -15.99
N GLY A 32 -17.39 -8.14 -14.68
CA GLY A 32 -18.58 -8.35 -13.88
C GLY A 32 -19.46 -7.12 -13.78
N LYS A 33 -20.45 -7.17 -12.88
CA LYS A 33 -21.24 -5.98 -12.55
C LYS A 33 -20.30 -4.87 -12.07
N ARG A 34 -20.57 -3.63 -12.50
CA ARG A 34 -19.83 -2.45 -12.02
C ARG A 34 -19.96 -2.34 -10.50
N TRP A 35 -18.82 -2.19 -9.81
CA TRP A 35 -18.78 -2.11 -8.35
C TRP A 35 -19.71 -1.02 -7.81
N THR A 36 -19.65 0.18 -8.36
CA THR A 36 -20.54 1.30 -7.97
C THR A 36 -21.99 1.09 -8.39
N ASP A 37 -22.33 0.09 -9.19
CA ASP A 37 -23.72 -0.31 -9.48
C ASP A 37 -24.20 -1.39 -8.49
N LYS A 38 -23.27 -2.19 -7.96
CA LYS A 38 -23.54 -3.27 -7.00
C LYS A 38 -23.59 -2.77 -5.56
N PHE A 39 -22.63 -1.95 -5.17
CA PHE A 39 -22.48 -1.40 -3.83
C PHE A 39 -22.99 0.04 -3.79
N ASN A 40 -23.31 0.51 -2.59
CA ASN A 40 -23.78 1.88 -2.37
C ASN A 40 -22.62 2.88 -2.27
N HIS A 41 -21.46 2.43 -1.81
CA HIS A 41 -20.22 3.21 -1.85
C HIS A 41 -19.01 2.31 -2.08
N VAL A 42 -18.12 2.73 -2.99
CA VAL A 42 -16.89 2.00 -3.33
C VAL A 42 -15.67 2.86 -3.09
N VAL A 43 -14.83 2.41 -2.16
CA VAL A 43 -13.57 3.05 -1.81
C VAL A 43 -12.43 2.23 -2.40
N GLY A 44 -11.62 2.83 -3.26
CA GLY A 44 -10.38 2.25 -3.74
C GLY A 44 -9.19 2.67 -2.88
N ILE A 45 -8.25 1.78 -2.57
CA ILE A 45 -6.99 2.13 -1.90
C ILE A 45 -5.83 1.74 -2.80
N VAL A 46 -4.93 2.68 -3.12
CA VAL A 46 -3.80 2.47 -4.04
C VAL A 46 -2.52 2.22 -3.23
N HIS A 47 -1.97 1.00 -3.36
CA HIS A 47 -0.80 0.54 -2.59
C HIS A 47 0.49 0.45 -3.40
N THR A 48 0.38 0.27 -4.71
CA THR A 48 1.53 -0.10 -5.54
C THR A 48 1.75 0.93 -6.64
N ASN A 49 3.02 1.34 -6.79
CA ASN A 49 3.42 2.21 -7.89
C ASN A 49 3.76 1.39 -9.14
N TYR A 50 2.72 0.81 -9.77
CA TYR A 50 2.89 -0.04 -10.95
C TYR A 50 3.67 0.65 -12.08
N LEU A 51 3.50 1.97 -12.24
CA LEU A 51 4.22 2.72 -13.27
C LEU A 51 5.73 2.73 -13.05
N GLU A 52 6.18 2.83 -11.80
CA GLU A 52 7.61 2.81 -11.48
C GLU A 52 8.24 1.43 -11.73
N TYR A 53 7.52 0.35 -11.42
CA TYR A 53 7.97 -1.01 -11.76
C TYR A 53 8.06 -1.21 -13.28
N ILE A 54 6.99 -0.86 -14.02
CA ILE A 54 6.93 -1.05 -15.47
C ILE A 54 7.99 -0.22 -16.18
N LYS A 55 8.28 1.01 -15.75
CA LYS A 55 9.33 1.86 -16.34
C LYS A 55 10.73 1.23 -16.29
N ARG A 56 10.97 0.29 -15.36
CA ARG A 56 12.25 -0.42 -15.23
C ARG A 56 12.37 -1.59 -16.21
N GLU A 57 11.28 -1.97 -16.88
CA GLU A 57 11.28 -3.02 -17.89
C GLU A 57 11.70 -2.53 -19.29
N LYS A 58 12.01 -3.47 -20.18
CA LYS A 58 12.36 -3.18 -21.57
C LYS A 58 11.12 -2.62 -22.30
N ASN A 59 11.25 -1.44 -22.93
CA ASN A 59 10.14 -0.65 -23.47
C ASN A 59 9.14 -0.12 -22.42
N GLY A 60 9.56 -0.09 -21.15
CA GLY A 60 8.72 0.26 -20.00
C GLY A 60 8.05 1.62 -20.07
N ALA A 61 8.67 2.61 -20.71
CA ALA A 61 8.08 3.95 -20.83
C ALA A 61 6.75 3.95 -21.62
N LEU A 62 6.71 3.21 -22.74
CA LEU A 62 5.51 3.10 -23.57
C LEU A 62 4.43 2.28 -22.87
N GLN A 63 4.82 1.18 -22.23
CA GLN A 63 3.88 0.35 -21.45
C GLN A 63 3.31 1.14 -20.27
N ALA A 64 4.14 1.88 -19.53
CA ALA A 64 3.71 2.72 -18.41
C ALA A 64 2.75 3.82 -18.88
N PHE A 65 2.94 4.37 -20.07
CA PHE A 65 1.99 5.32 -20.66
C PHE A 65 0.60 4.68 -20.81
N PHE A 66 0.49 3.51 -21.46
CA PHE A 66 -0.79 2.83 -21.63
C PHE A 66 -1.42 2.39 -20.29
N VAL A 67 -0.61 1.82 -19.39
CA VAL A 67 -1.09 1.38 -18.07
C VAL A 67 -1.59 2.56 -17.25
N LYS A 68 -0.95 3.74 -17.34
CA LYS A 68 -1.46 4.96 -16.69
C LYS A 68 -2.89 5.30 -17.14
N HIS A 69 -3.17 5.19 -18.43
CA HIS A 69 -4.50 5.46 -18.97
C HIS A 69 -5.52 4.40 -18.56
N ILE A 70 -5.15 3.12 -18.58
CA ILE A 70 -6.01 2.04 -18.10
C ILE A 70 -6.34 2.23 -16.63
N ASN A 71 -5.34 2.51 -15.78
CA ASN A 71 -5.53 2.77 -14.35
C ASN A 71 -6.53 3.91 -14.11
N ASN A 72 -6.36 5.04 -14.80
CA ASN A 72 -7.29 6.17 -14.71
C ASN A 72 -8.70 5.83 -15.17
N TRP A 73 -8.81 5.03 -16.23
CA TRP A 73 -10.11 4.59 -16.74
C TRP A 73 -10.84 3.71 -15.72
N VAL A 74 -10.20 2.63 -15.27
CA VAL A 74 -10.86 1.66 -14.41
C VAL A 74 -11.12 2.22 -13.01
N THR A 75 -10.21 3.02 -12.44
CA THR A 75 -10.45 3.65 -11.13
C THR A 75 -11.61 4.66 -11.20
N ARG A 76 -11.71 5.45 -12.28
CA ARG A 76 -12.83 6.37 -12.49
C ARG A 76 -14.16 5.63 -12.63
N ALA A 77 -14.16 4.56 -13.42
CA ALA A 77 -15.35 3.77 -13.70
C ALA A 77 -15.85 3.03 -12.45
N TYR A 78 -14.95 2.48 -11.63
CA TYR A 78 -15.33 1.50 -10.60
C TYR A 78 -15.26 2.00 -9.15
N CYS A 79 -14.81 3.23 -8.89
CA CYS A 79 -14.75 3.77 -7.52
C CYS A 79 -15.53 5.09 -7.39
N ASP A 80 -16.08 5.32 -6.19
CA ASP A 80 -16.69 6.59 -5.79
C ASP A 80 -15.63 7.51 -5.15
N LYS A 81 -14.73 6.93 -4.36
CA LYS A 81 -13.59 7.61 -3.74
C LYS A 81 -12.33 6.75 -3.85
N VAL A 82 -11.18 7.37 -4.06
CA VAL A 82 -9.89 6.68 -4.07
C VAL A 82 -8.93 7.30 -3.05
N LEU A 83 -8.28 6.46 -2.25
CA LEU A 83 -7.26 6.86 -1.30
C LEU A 83 -5.90 6.41 -1.83
N ARG A 84 -4.97 7.35 -1.94
CA ARG A 84 -3.57 7.08 -2.26
C ARG A 84 -2.75 7.23 -1.01
N LEU A 85 -1.96 6.22 -0.66
CA LEU A 85 -1.19 6.26 0.59
C LEU A 85 -0.11 7.35 0.60
N SER A 86 0.35 7.76 -0.58
CA SER A 86 1.27 8.88 -0.76
C SER A 86 1.22 9.44 -2.18
N ALA A 87 1.87 10.59 -2.38
CA ALA A 87 2.07 11.20 -3.68
C ALA A 87 3.02 10.42 -4.61
N ALA A 88 3.64 9.32 -4.14
CA ALA A 88 4.54 8.52 -4.96
C ALA A 88 3.80 7.78 -6.09
N THR A 89 2.52 7.46 -5.87
CA THR A 89 1.66 6.82 -6.86
C THR A 89 1.23 7.80 -7.95
N GLN A 90 0.74 7.30 -9.09
CA GLN A 90 0.15 8.16 -10.12
C GLN A 90 -1.10 8.89 -9.59
N ASP A 91 -1.37 10.08 -10.14
CA ASP A 91 -2.67 10.72 -9.92
C ASP A 91 -3.76 9.96 -10.66
N VAL A 92 -4.79 9.54 -9.92
CA VAL A 92 -5.97 8.87 -10.46
C VAL A 92 -7.25 9.67 -10.15
N PRO A 93 -8.31 9.55 -10.96
CA PRO A 93 -9.57 10.27 -10.73
C PRO A 93 -10.17 9.97 -9.36
N LYS A 94 -10.90 10.94 -8.80
CA LYS A 94 -11.59 10.85 -7.50
C LYS A 94 -10.65 10.53 -6.32
N SER A 95 -9.35 10.81 -6.47
CA SER A 95 -8.36 10.47 -5.44
C SER A 95 -7.99 11.60 -4.48
N VAL A 96 -7.59 11.22 -3.27
CA VAL A 96 -6.94 12.07 -2.27
C VAL A 96 -5.76 11.31 -1.67
N ILE A 97 -4.70 12.04 -1.30
CA ILE A 97 -3.56 11.46 -0.59
C ILE A 97 -3.91 11.37 0.89
N CYS A 98 -3.94 10.16 1.43
CA CYS A 98 -4.13 9.91 2.85
C CYS A 98 -3.50 8.57 3.23
N ASN A 99 -2.54 8.61 4.16
CA ASN A 99 -1.97 7.40 4.73
C ASN A 99 -2.96 6.76 5.72
N VAL A 100 -3.65 5.71 5.28
CA VAL A 100 -4.60 4.94 6.09
C VAL A 100 -4.01 3.66 6.66
N HIS A 101 -2.67 3.55 6.73
CA HIS A 101 -2.01 2.46 7.45
C HIS A 101 -1.76 2.83 8.91
N GLY A 102 -1.96 1.83 9.77
CA GLY A 102 -1.49 1.82 11.15
C GLY A 102 -0.63 0.59 11.40
N VAL A 103 0.16 0.63 12.45
CA VAL A 103 1.06 -0.47 12.84
C VAL A 103 0.36 -1.45 13.77
N ASN A 104 0.79 -2.71 13.75
CA ASN A 104 0.35 -3.69 14.73
C ASN A 104 0.65 -3.18 16.16
N PRO A 105 -0.29 -3.28 17.12
CA PRO A 105 -0.09 -2.82 18.50
C PRO A 105 1.15 -3.41 19.19
N LYS A 106 1.66 -4.56 18.73
CA LYS A 106 2.93 -5.13 19.23
C LYS A 106 4.12 -4.17 19.08
N PHE A 107 4.21 -3.43 17.98
CA PHE A 107 5.32 -2.49 17.76
C PHE A 107 5.27 -1.32 18.75
N LEU A 108 4.07 -0.81 19.03
CA LEU A 108 3.86 0.25 20.03
C LEU A 108 4.23 -0.25 21.43
N LYS A 109 3.86 -1.48 21.79
CA LYS A 109 4.26 -2.09 23.06
C LYS A 109 5.77 -2.23 23.20
N ILE A 110 6.47 -2.60 22.13
CA ILE A 110 7.94 -2.65 22.12
C ILE A 110 8.50 -1.23 22.36
N GLY A 111 7.95 -0.21 21.71
CA GLY A 111 8.33 1.18 21.93
C GLY A 111 8.10 1.66 23.37
N GLU A 112 6.99 1.26 23.99
CA GLU A 112 6.69 1.53 25.41
C GLU A 112 7.68 0.85 26.35
N MET A 113 8.03 -0.42 26.09
CA MET A 113 9.06 -1.13 26.85
C MET A 113 10.41 -0.44 26.77
N VAL A 114 10.83 -0.05 25.56
CA VAL A 114 12.08 0.69 25.31
C VAL A 114 12.08 2.03 26.04
N ALA A 115 10.96 2.77 26.02
CA ALA A 115 10.83 4.03 26.73
C ALA A 115 10.97 3.85 28.25
N ALA A 116 10.28 2.86 28.83
CA ALA A 116 10.33 2.56 30.26
C ALA A 116 11.75 2.14 30.72
N GLU A 117 12.45 1.30 29.97
CA GLU A 117 13.84 0.94 30.26
C GLU A 117 14.75 2.18 30.30
N ARG A 118 14.54 3.14 29.39
CA ARG A 118 15.32 4.39 29.35
C ARG A 118 15.01 5.33 30.50
N GLU A 119 13.75 5.43 30.92
CA GLU A 119 13.35 6.19 32.12
C GLU A 119 14.02 5.65 33.38
N LEU A 120 14.25 4.34 33.44
CA LEU A 120 15.01 3.67 34.50
C LEU A 120 16.54 3.81 34.35
N GLY A 121 17.02 4.58 33.37
CA GLY A 121 18.45 4.78 33.10
C GLY A 121 19.15 3.59 32.44
N GLN A 122 18.39 2.59 31.96
CA GLN A 122 18.97 1.43 31.28
C GLN A 122 19.30 1.75 29.83
N LYS A 123 20.33 1.09 29.30
CA LYS A 123 20.71 1.21 27.89
C LYS A 123 19.79 0.33 27.02
N ALA A 124 18.65 0.87 26.63
CA ALA A 124 17.65 0.14 25.84
C ALA A 124 18.15 -0.23 24.43
N PHE A 125 18.93 0.64 23.78
CA PHE A 125 19.56 0.37 22.50
C PHE A 125 21.04 -0.01 22.65
N THR A 126 21.38 -1.25 22.32
CA THR A 126 22.75 -1.78 22.40
C THR A 126 23.35 -2.09 21.03
N LYS A 127 22.56 -1.99 19.96
CA LYS A 127 23.00 -2.19 18.58
C LYS A 127 22.83 -0.90 17.76
N GLY A 128 23.64 -0.78 16.71
CA GLY A 128 23.68 0.39 15.84
C GLY A 128 22.53 0.42 14.83
N ALA A 129 22.88 0.52 13.55
CA ALA A 129 21.94 0.62 12.46
C ALA A 129 21.60 -0.74 11.83
N TYR A 130 20.40 -0.83 11.24
CA TYR A 130 19.98 -1.97 10.44
C TYR A 130 19.09 -1.56 9.28
N PHE A 131 19.04 -2.43 8.28
CA PHE A 131 18.08 -2.41 7.17
C PHE A 131 17.29 -3.71 7.20
N LEU A 132 16.00 -3.65 6.84
CA LEU A 132 15.11 -4.82 6.80
C LEU A 132 14.21 -4.77 5.57
N GLY A 133 14.25 -5.82 4.74
CA GLY A 133 13.41 -5.93 3.56
C GLY A 133 13.72 -7.16 2.71
N LYS A 134 12.75 -7.63 1.90
CA LYS A 134 12.97 -8.72 0.94
C LYS A 134 14.11 -8.33 -0.02
N MET A 135 15.11 -9.19 -0.19
CA MET A 135 16.29 -8.97 -1.05
C MET A 135 15.89 -9.01 -2.52
N VAL A 136 15.37 -7.88 -2.99
CA VAL A 136 15.06 -7.57 -4.39
C VAL A 136 15.62 -6.18 -4.65
N TRP A 137 16.28 -5.97 -5.79
CA TRP A 137 16.95 -4.71 -6.12
C TRP A 137 16.03 -3.49 -6.00
N ALA A 138 14.75 -3.64 -6.36
CA ALA A 138 13.73 -2.60 -6.29
C ALA A 138 13.28 -2.23 -4.87
N LYS A 139 13.77 -2.89 -3.82
CA LYS A 139 13.40 -2.62 -2.41
C LYS A 139 14.49 -1.87 -1.65
N GLY A 140 15.07 -0.84 -2.26
CA GLY A 140 16.07 0.01 -1.60
C GLY A 140 17.50 -0.54 -1.57
N TYR A 141 17.73 -1.79 -2.01
CA TYR A 141 19.08 -2.39 -1.97
C TYR A 141 20.06 -1.72 -2.93
N LYS A 142 19.58 -1.27 -4.09
CA LYS A 142 20.40 -0.53 -5.05
C LYS A 142 20.83 0.82 -4.44
N GLU A 143 19.87 1.56 -3.92
CA GLU A 143 20.08 2.85 -3.26
C GLU A 143 21.00 2.72 -2.05
N LEU A 144 20.81 1.68 -1.23
CA LEU A 144 21.65 1.40 -0.06
C LEU A 144 23.12 1.18 -0.45
N ILE A 145 23.36 0.29 -1.42
CA ILE A 145 24.71 -0.05 -1.87
C ILE A 145 25.37 1.16 -2.53
N ASP A 146 24.63 1.93 -3.34
CA ASP A 146 25.14 3.13 -3.99
C ASP A 146 25.53 4.22 -2.97
N LEU A 147 24.70 4.46 -1.94
CA LEU A 147 24.99 5.43 -0.88
C LEU A 147 26.24 5.05 -0.09
N LEU A 148 26.32 3.79 0.36
CA LEU A 148 27.47 3.31 1.14
C LEU A 148 28.74 3.23 0.31
N GLY A 149 28.64 2.88 -0.98
CA GLY A 149 29.78 2.86 -1.90
C GLY A 149 30.36 4.26 -2.14
N LYS A 150 29.51 5.26 -2.36
CA LYS A 150 29.94 6.65 -2.60
C LYS A 150 30.57 7.30 -1.38
N HIS A 151 30.06 6.99 -0.18
CA HIS A 151 30.47 7.62 1.08
C HIS A 151 31.23 6.68 2.02
N LYS A 152 31.93 5.68 1.48
CA LYS A 152 32.65 4.68 2.29
C LYS A 152 33.65 5.31 3.25
N ALA A 153 34.37 6.35 2.82
CA ALA A 153 35.35 7.05 3.66
C ALA A 153 34.68 7.92 4.75
N ASP A 154 33.54 8.55 4.42
CA ASP A 154 32.81 9.42 5.35
C ASP A 154 32.04 8.61 6.41
N LEU A 155 31.76 7.35 6.11
CA LEU A 155 31.10 6.36 6.98
C LEU A 155 32.08 5.32 7.52
N ASP A 156 33.35 5.70 7.74
CA ASP A 156 34.34 4.76 8.27
C ASP A 156 33.90 4.19 9.63
N GLY A 157 34.06 2.88 9.79
CA GLY A 157 33.56 2.15 10.97
C GLY A 157 32.04 1.99 11.07
N PHE A 158 31.24 2.60 10.17
CA PHE A 158 29.79 2.38 10.15
C PHE A 158 29.49 0.93 9.78
N LYS A 159 28.82 0.22 10.70
CA LYS A 159 28.36 -1.14 10.50
C LYS A 159 26.85 -1.16 10.36
N LEU A 160 26.37 -1.81 9.30
CA LEU A 160 24.95 -2.00 9.06
C LEU A 160 24.61 -3.49 9.00
N ASP A 161 23.70 -3.93 9.86
CA ASP A 161 23.15 -5.28 9.80
C ASP A 161 21.95 -5.28 8.82
N VAL A 162 21.93 -6.22 7.87
CA VAL A 162 20.97 -6.25 6.76
C VAL A 162 20.14 -7.52 6.83
N PHE A 163 18.85 -7.39 7.13
CA PHE A 163 17.92 -8.51 7.31
C PHE A 163 17.06 -8.70 6.06
N GLY A 164 17.15 -9.86 5.43
CA GLY A 164 16.35 -10.13 4.25
C GLY A 164 16.62 -11.49 3.60
N SER A 165 15.70 -11.89 2.74
CA SER A 165 15.88 -12.97 1.78
C SER A 165 15.10 -12.63 0.51
N GLY A 166 15.46 -13.21 -0.62
CA GLY A 166 14.84 -12.89 -1.90
C GLY A 166 15.65 -13.43 -3.07
N GLU A 167 15.10 -13.28 -4.28
CA GLU A 167 15.69 -13.80 -5.51
C GLU A 167 17.05 -13.16 -5.84
N ASP A 168 17.24 -11.89 -5.46
CA ASP A 168 18.48 -11.14 -5.74
C ASP A 168 19.52 -11.28 -4.62
N ALA A 169 19.30 -12.12 -3.60
CA ALA A 169 20.14 -12.19 -2.41
C ALA A 169 21.63 -12.42 -2.74
N HIS A 170 21.92 -13.33 -3.68
CA HIS A 170 23.29 -13.61 -4.10
C HIS A 170 23.95 -12.41 -4.80
N GLU A 171 23.21 -11.72 -5.67
CA GLU A 171 23.72 -10.57 -6.42
C GLU A 171 23.99 -9.37 -5.52
N VAL A 172 23.04 -9.05 -4.63
CA VAL A 172 23.15 -7.98 -3.64
C VAL A 172 24.38 -8.20 -2.76
N GLN A 173 24.55 -9.41 -2.22
CA GLN A 173 25.70 -9.75 -1.39
C GLN A 173 27.02 -9.67 -2.16
N SER A 174 27.01 -10.13 -3.42
CA SER A 174 28.19 -10.06 -4.29
C SER A 174 28.56 -8.62 -4.63
N ALA A 175 27.59 -7.75 -4.89
CA ALA A 175 27.81 -6.33 -5.15
C ALA A 175 28.41 -5.61 -3.93
N ALA A 176 27.86 -5.86 -2.73
CA ALA A 176 28.39 -5.31 -1.49
C ALA A 176 29.83 -5.78 -1.21
N ARG A 177 30.15 -7.06 -1.45
CA ARG A 177 31.51 -7.58 -1.31
C ARG A 177 32.50 -6.97 -2.31
N ARG A 178 32.09 -6.77 -3.57
CA ARG A 178 32.95 -6.14 -4.59
C ARG A 178 33.33 -4.69 -4.24
N LEU A 179 32.43 -3.98 -3.56
CA LEU A 179 32.67 -2.62 -3.08
C LEU A 179 33.30 -2.59 -1.68
N ASP A 180 33.55 -3.76 -1.09
CA ASP A 180 34.10 -3.93 0.26
C ASP A 180 33.33 -3.09 1.29
N LEU A 181 32.00 -3.22 1.27
CA LEU A 181 31.09 -2.52 2.20
C LEU A 181 30.98 -3.27 3.52
N ASN A 182 30.91 -2.53 4.64
CA ASN A 182 30.75 -3.08 6.00
C ASN A 182 29.28 -3.48 6.30
N LEU A 183 28.77 -4.41 5.49
CA LEU A 183 27.41 -4.96 5.60
C LEU A 183 27.45 -6.38 6.16
N ASN A 184 26.63 -6.63 7.19
CA ASN A 184 26.46 -7.96 7.76
C ASN A 184 25.07 -8.50 7.41
N PHE A 185 25.03 -9.39 6.42
CA PHE A 185 23.79 -9.99 5.93
C PHE A 185 23.27 -11.08 6.86
N GLN A 186 22.00 -10.97 7.22
CA GLN A 186 21.27 -11.85 8.12
C GLN A 186 20.02 -12.40 7.41
N LYS A 187 19.55 -13.58 7.86
CA LYS A 187 18.29 -14.15 7.36
C LYS A 187 17.12 -13.18 7.63
N GLY A 188 16.10 -13.25 6.78
CA GLY A 188 14.86 -12.51 7.00
C GLY A 188 14.24 -12.84 8.37
N ARG A 189 13.68 -11.81 9.02
CA ARG A 189 13.03 -11.90 10.32
C ARG A 189 11.75 -11.07 10.32
N ASP A 190 10.82 -11.44 11.19
CA ASP A 190 9.71 -10.56 11.55
C ASP A 190 10.28 -9.32 12.25
N HIS A 191 9.76 -8.14 11.94
CA HIS A 191 10.32 -6.90 12.46
C HIS A 191 10.14 -6.77 13.99
N ALA A 192 9.13 -7.45 14.56
CA ALA A 192 8.88 -7.53 16.00
C ALA A 192 9.69 -8.64 16.70
N ASP A 193 10.60 -9.34 16.00
CA ASP A 193 11.52 -10.31 16.62
C ASP A 193 12.43 -9.62 17.65
N ASP A 194 12.59 -10.22 18.83
CA ASP A 194 13.37 -9.68 19.95
C ASP A 194 14.81 -9.29 19.56
N SER A 195 15.39 -9.97 18.57
CA SER A 195 16.73 -9.65 18.09
C SER A 195 16.84 -8.28 17.43
N LEU A 196 15.71 -7.69 16.98
CA LEU A 196 15.62 -6.38 16.34
C LEU A 196 15.28 -5.25 17.31
N HIS A 197 14.75 -5.54 18.50
CA HIS A 197 14.32 -4.52 19.47
C HIS A 197 15.48 -3.61 19.90
N ARG A 198 16.69 -4.16 20.01
CA ARG A 198 17.88 -3.46 20.52
C ARG A 198 18.62 -2.58 19.52
N TYR A 199 18.21 -2.53 18.25
CA TYR A 199 18.78 -1.60 17.27
C TYR A 199 18.23 -0.18 17.42
N LYS A 200 19.11 0.81 17.33
CA LYS A 200 18.76 2.23 17.49
C LYS A 200 18.24 2.87 16.20
N VAL A 201 18.83 2.51 15.05
CA VAL A 201 18.61 3.25 13.79
C VAL A 201 18.13 2.29 12.71
N PHE A 202 16.95 2.55 12.15
CA PHE A 202 16.48 1.90 10.94
C PHE A 202 16.82 2.75 9.72
N ILE A 203 17.40 2.15 8.69
CA ILE A 203 17.71 2.83 7.43
C ILE A 203 16.67 2.45 6.39
N ASN A 204 16.01 3.44 5.80
CA ASN A 204 15.14 3.25 4.63
C ASN A 204 15.64 4.13 3.45
N PRO A 205 16.47 3.58 2.55
CA PRO A 205 16.97 4.31 1.42
C PRO A 205 16.05 4.23 0.18
N SER A 206 14.92 3.53 0.27
CA SER A 206 14.02 3.30 -0.87
C SER A 206 13.39 4.60 -1.36
N ILE A 207 13.42 4.78 -2.68
CA ILE A 207 12.74 5.87 -3.40
C ILE A 207 11.64 5.35 -4.34
N SER A 208 11.26 4.08 -4.20
CA SER A 208 10.20 3.45 -5.00
C SER A 208 9.02 2.95 -4.17
N ASP A 209 9.08 3.12 -2.85
CA ASP A 209 7.97 2.77 -1.98
C ASP A 209 6.78 3.69 -2.24
N VAL A 210 5.57 3.16 -2.08
CA VAL A 210 4.36 3.98 -1.91
C VAL A 210 4.18 4.31 -0.44
N LEU A 211 4.42 3.32 0.41
CA LEU A 211 4.50 3.43 1.86
C LEU A 211 5.46 2.36 2.37
N CYS A 212 6.42 2.72 3.21
CA CYS A 212 7.28 1.76 3.86
C CYS A 212 6.71 1.38 5.23
N THR A 213 6.11 0.19 5.35
CA THR A 213 5.59 -0.29 6.64
C THR A 213 6.71 -0.44 7.66
N ALA A 214 7.91 -0.87 7.24
CA ALA A 214 9.06 -0.99 8.12
C ALA A 214 9.49 0.36 8.73
N THR A 215 9.33 1.47 8.01
CA THR A 215 9.52 2.82 8.58
C THR A 215 8.51 3.10 9.70
N ALA A 216 7.22 2.81 9.49
CA ALA A 216 6.20 3.00 10.52
C ALA A 216 6.45 2.11 11.75
N GLU A 217 6.80 0.86 11.54
CA GLU A 217 7.11 -0.13 12.57
C GLU A 217 8.33 0.27 13.39
N ALA A 218 9.41 0.73 12.74
CA ALA A 218 10.61 1.21 13.42
C ALA A 218 10.33 2.45 14.28
N LEU A 219 9.55 3.41 13.76
CA LEU A 219 9.12 4.57 14.54
C LEU A 219 8.25 4.15 15.74
N ALA A 220 7.30 3.23 15.54
CA ALA A 220 6.44 2.70 16.60
C ALA A 220 7.25 2.01 17.72
N MET A 221 8.36 1.36 17.37
CA MET A 221 9.33 0.80 18.33
C MET A 221 10.25 1.84 18.98
N GLY A 222 10.04 3.13 18.74
CA GLY A 222 10.79 4.23 19.35
C GLY A 222 12.21 4.41 18.80
N LYS A 223 12.50 3.90 17.59
CA LYS A 223 13.81 3.99 16.94
C LYS A 223 13.95 5.28 16.13
N PHE A 224 15.18 5.66 15.81
CA PHE A 224 15.42 6.59 14.71
C PHE A 224 15.11 5.88 13.38
N VAL A 225 14.56 6.63 12.43
CA VAL A 225 14.54 6.26 11.02
C VAL A 225 15.33 7.29 10.23
N VAL A 226 16.28 6.84 9.42
CA VAL A 226 16.93 7.68 8.40
C VAL A 226 16.37 7.28 7.04
N CYS A 227 15.69 8.21 6.37
CA CYS A 227 15.02 7.91 5.09
C CYS A 227 15.16 9.00 4.03
N ALA A 228 15.03 8.62 2.76
CA ALA A 228 15.10 9.57 1.65
C ALA A 228 13.94 10.59 1.69
N ASP A 229 14.22 11.81 1.23
CA ASP A 229 13.20 12.82 0.90
C ASP A 229 12.40 12.36 -0.33
N HIS A 230 11.33 11.64 -0.05
CA HIS A 230 10.49 11.00 -1.05
C HIS A 230 9.02 11.07 -0.59
N PRO A 231 8.04 11.26 -1.50
CA PRO A 231 6.64 11.42 -1.10
C PRO A 231 6.07 10.28 -0.24
N SER A 232 6.59 9.06 -0.36
CA SER A 232 6.19 7.92 0.48
C SER A 232 6.50 8.11 1.97
N ASN A 233 7.44 9.01 2.28
CA ASN A 233 7.90 9.27 3.64
C ASN A 233 7.26 10.54 4.24
N GLU A 234 6.47 11.29 3.47
CA GLU A 234 5.89 12.58 3.86
C GLU A 234 5.14 12.51 5.19
N PHE A 235 4.33 11.46 5.39
CA PHE A 235 3.59 11.23 6.64
C PHE A 235 4.52 11.13 7.87
N PHE A 236 5.69 10.51 7.71
CA PHE A 236 6.64 10.24 8.79
C PHE A 236 7.49 11.46 9.14
N THR A 237 7.59 12.46 8.27
CA THR A 237 8.36 13.69 8.54
C THR A 237 7.85 14.48 9.75
N SER A 238 6.60 14.25 10.15
CA SER A 238 6.01 14.83 11.36
C SER A 238 6.53 14.23 12.67
N PHE A 239 7.30 13.15 12.62
CA PHE A 239 7.91 12.51 13.79
C PHE A 239 9.35 12.99 13.98
N PRO A 240 9.75 13.43 15.18
CA PRO A 240 11.09 13.95 15.43
C PRO A 240 12.19 12.89 15.24
N ASN A 241 11.83 11.61 15.34
CA ASN A 241 12.76 10.50 15.11
C ASN A 241 12.89 10.11 13.63
N CYS A 242 12.17 10.78 12.71
CA CYS A 242 12.29 10.55 11.28
C CYS A 242 13.25 11.58 10.68
N LEU A 243 14.50 11.16 10.47
CA LEU A 243 15.57 11.97 9.90
C LEU A 243 15.57 11.81 8.37
N VAL A 244 15.05 12.82 7.69
CA VAL A 244 14.96 12.81 6.22
C VAL A 244 16.25 13.35 5.60
N TYR A 245 16.81 12.64 4.63
CA TYR A 245 17.96 13.10 3.85
C TYR A 245 17.58 13.44 2.40
N LYS A 246 18.15 14.52 1.86
CA LYS A 246 17.88 14.98 0.48
C LYS A 246 18.96 14.60 -0.51
N THR A 247 20.20 14.48 -0.05
CA THR A 247 21.36 14.15 -0.88
C THR A 247 22.17 13.01 -0.25
N PRO A 248 23.06 12.34 -1.01
CA PRO A 248 23.98 11.35 -0.47
C PRO A 248 24.87 11.87 0.67
N GLU A 249 25.28 13.14 0.63
CA GLU A 249 26.07 13.77 1.71
C GLU A 249 25.21 13.99 2.96
N ASP A 250 23.97 14.44 2.78
CA ASP A 250 23.01 14.61 3.87
C ASP A 250 22.68 13.26 4.52
N PHE A 251 22.65 12.16 3.76
CA PHE A 251 22.51 10.81 4.32
C PHE A 251 23.60 10.51 5.36
N VAL A 252 24.87 10.85 5.07
CA VAL A 252 25.98 10.69 6.03
C VAL A 252 25.74 11.51 7.29
N VAL A 253 25.32 12.77 7.13
CA VAL A 253 25.01 13.66 8.25
C VAL A 253 23.91 13.05 9.13
N LYS A 254 22.81 12.57 8.54
CA LYS A 254 21.68 11.98 9.27
C LYS A 254 22.00 10.65 9.93
N VAL A 255 22.83 9.81 9.31
CA VAL A 255 23.33 8.58 9.94
C VAL A 255 24.17 8.92 11.17
N ASN A 256 25.12 9.84 11.05
CA ASN A 256 25.97 10.25 12.16
C ASN A 256 25.17 10.92 13.28
N GLU A 257 24.19 11.77 12.94
CA GLU A 257 23.25 12.38 13.87
C GLU A 257 22.47 11.31 14.66
N ALA A 258 21.90 10.30 13.99
CA ALA A 258 21.16 9.22 14.62
C ALA A 258 22.02 8.32 15.53
N LEU A 259 23.29 8.11 15.17
CA LEU A 259 24.22 7.29 15.95
C LEU A 259 24.74 8.03 17.19
N ALA A 260 24.98 9.34 17.08
CA ALA A 260 25.48 10.17 18.17
C ALA A 260 24.42 10.52 19.22
N ASN A 261 23.14 10.55 18.83
CA ASN A 261 22.03 10.94 19.70
C ASN A 261 21.14 9.76 20.08
N GLU A 262 20.20 9.99 20.99
CA GLU A 262 19.18 9.02 21.38
C GLU A 262 17.80 9.44 20.85
N PRO A 263 16.96 8.52 20.37
CA PRO A 263 15.62 8.85 19.89
C PRO A 263 14.78 9.52 20.98
N TYR A 264 13.86 10.40 20.62
CA TYR A 264 12.87 10.90 21.57
C TYR A 264 11.82 9.81 21.88
N PRO A 265 11.38 9.65 23.14
CA PRO A 265 10.20 8.85 23.43
C PRO A 265 9.00 9.39 22.64
N LEU A 266 8.20 8.50 22.04
CA LEU A 266 6.99 8.92 21.34
C LEU A 266 6.00 9.55 22.33
N THR A 267 5.40 10.69 21.99
CA THR A 267 4.28 11.24 22.77
C THR A 267 3.02 10.38 22.61
N PRO A 268 2.03 10.48 23.52
CA PRO A 268 0.74 9.79 23.35
C PRO A 268 0.09 10.05 21.98
N GLU A 269 0.17 11.29 21.49
CA GLU A 269 -0.40 11.69 20.20
C GLU A 269 0.34 11.05 19.03
N GLN A 270 1.67 10.96 19.10
CA GLN A 270 2.48 10.29 18.08
C GLN A 270 2.24 8.77 18.06
N ARG A 271 2.13 8.14 19.25
CA ARG A 271 1.75 6.72 19.35
C ARG A 271 0.36 6.47 18.76
N TYR A 272 -0.60 7.33 19.11
CA TYR A 272 -1.95 7.25 18.57
C TYR A 272 -1.95 7.42 17.05
N LYS A 273 -1.21 8.38 16.50
CA LYS A 273 -1.13 8.64 15.05
C LYS A 273 -0.70 7.40 14.24
N LEU A 274 0.16 6.54 14.82
CA LEU A 274 0.62 5.29 14.23
C LEU A 274 -0.32 4.09 14.46
N SER A 275 -1.36 4.22 15.29
CA SER A 275 -2.23 3.11 15.67
C SER A 275 -3.26 2.76 14.59
N TRP A 276 -3.85 1.57 14.68
CA TRP A 276 -4.96 1.16 13.81
C TRP A 276 -6.21 2.03 14.00
N GLU A 277 -6.46 2.51 15.21
CA GLU A 277 -7.59 3.38 15.52
C GLU A 277 -7.47 4.71 14.77
N ALA A 278 -6.31 5.38 14.84
CA ALA A 278 -6.11 6.62 14.09
C ALA A 278 -6.09 6.40 12.57
N ALA A 279 -5.55 5.27 12.11
CA ALA A 279 -5.61 4.88 10.70
C ALA A 279 -7.05 4.68 10.22
N THR A 280 -7.88 4.03 11.04
CA THR A 280 -9.31 3.83 10.79
C THR A 280 -10.06 5.16 10.76
N GLN A 281 -9.77 6.08 11.68
CA GLN A 281 -10.38 7.42 11.66
C GLN A 281 -10.04 8.18 10.38
N ARG A 282 -8.76 8.19 9.98
CA ARG A 282 -8.35 8.78 8.70
C ARG A 282 -9.05 8.12 7.52
N PHE A 283 -9.21 6.80 7.54
CA PHE A 283 -9.95 6.08 6.51
C PHE A 283 -11.41 6.54 6.46
N MET A 284 -12.12 6.55 7.60
CA MET A 284 -13.53 6.95 7.67
C MET A 284 -13.76 8.39 7.19
N GLU A 285 -12.88 9.32 7.57
CA GLU A 285 -12.95 10.73 7.19
C GLU A 285 -12.69 10.91 5.68
N TYR A 286 -11.55 10.41 5.19
CA TYR A 286 -11.09 10.68 3.82
C TYR A 286 -11.78 9.82 2.76
N SER A 287 -12.42 8.71 3.16
CA SER A 287 -13.28 7.90 2.29
C SER A 287 -14.72 8.45 2.16
N GLU A 288 -15.04 9.54 2.89
CA GLU A 288 -16.38 10.15 2.96
C GLU A 288 -17.44 9.27 3.62
N LEU A 289 -17.04 8.14 4.24
CA LEU A 289 -17.94 7.22 4.91
C LEU A 289 -18.66 7.86 6.10
N ASP A 290 -17.98 8.72 6.88
CA ASP A 290 -18.62 9.43 8.00
C ASP A 290 -19.83 10.27 7.54
N GLN A 291 -19.73 10.88 6.36
CA GLN A 291 -20.82 11.69 5.82
C GLN A 291 -21.99 10.83 5.37
N ILE A 292 -21.70 9.68 4.77
CA ILE A 292 -22.70 8.72 4.29
C ILE A 292 -23.46 8.13 5.48
N LEU A 293 -22.74 7.63 6.49
CA LEU A 293 -23.34 7.00 7.67
C LEU A 293 -24.10 8.00 8.55
N ASN A 294 -23.68 9.26 8.63
CA ASN A 294 -24.37 10.28 9.41
C ASN A 294 -25.65 10.80 8.72
N LYS A 295 -25.64 10.96 7.39
CA LYS A 295 -26.86 11.32 6.63
C LYS A 295 -27.98 10.29 6.84
N GLU A 296 -27.61 9.02 6.97
CA GLU A 296 -28.56 7.95 7.29
C GLU A 296 -29.15 8.08 8.69
N ASN A 297 -28.30 8.32 9.70
CA ASN A 297 -28.77 8.50 11.07
C ASN A 297 -29.78 9.64 11.21
N ASP A 298 -29.58 10.74 10.48
CA ASP A 298 -30.51 11.87 10.50
C ASP A 298 -31.80 11.56 9.72
N SER A 299 -31.72 10.82 8.61
CA SER A 299 -32.89 10.33 7.89
C SER A 299 -33.71 9.30 8.68
N ALA A 300 -33.05 8.43 9.45
CA ALA A 300 -33.66 7.42 10.31
C ALA A 300 -34.30 8.02 11.57
N LYS A 301 -33.79 9.15 12.09
CA LYS A 301 -34.43 9.91 13.18
C LYS A 301 -35.71 10.64 12.73
N SER A 302 -35.86 10.91 11.43
CA SER A 302 -37.03 11.57 10.84
C SER A 302 -38.16 10.62 10.43
N GLY A 303 -37.94 9.29 10.46
CA GLY A 303 -38.93 8.30 10.02
C GLY A 303 -39.00 7.09 10.95
N ARG A 304 -40.18 6.79 11.48
CA ARG A 304 -40.46 5.51 12.16
C ARG A 304 -40.45 4.39 11.11
N ASP A 305 -39.28 3.91 10.73
CA ASP A 305 -39.16 2.56 10.17
C ASP A 305 -37.81 1.94 10.56
N LYS A 306 -37.89 0.89 11.37
CA LYS A 306 -36.75 0.15 11.86
C LYS A 306 -36.22 -0.76 10.75
N GLY A 307 -34.96 -0.56 10.39
CA GLY A 307 -34.14 -1.53 9.67
C GLY A 307 -34.38 -1.54 8.16
N ARG A 308 -33.75 -0.62 7.44
CA ARG A 308 -33.61 -0.75 5.99
C ARG A 308 -32.18 -0.43 5.58
N LEU A 309 -31.56 -1.45 4.99
CA LEU A 309 -30.28 -1.44 4.29
C LEU A 309 -30.20 -0.29 3.28
N ILE A 310 -28.97 0.20 3.10
CA ILE A 310 -28.63 1.34 2.24
C ILE A 310 -29.27 1.11 0.87
N GLY A 311 -30.32 1.88 0.57
CA GLY A 311 -31.07 1.77 -0.67
C GLY A 311 -30.68 2.92 -1.59
N LYS A 312 -30.17 2.64 -2.79
CA LYS A 312 -29.96 3.67 -3.81
C LYS A 312 -31.24 4.46 -4.04
N SER A 313 -31.22 5.74 -3.67
CA SER A 313 -32.21 6.70 -4.14
C SER A 313 -32.09 6.80 -5.66
N ALA A 314 -33.19 6.61 -6.37
CA ALA A 314 -33.26 6.77 -7.82
C ALA A 314 -33.29 8.26 -8.18
N SER A 315 -32.17 8.96 -7.99
CA SER A 315 -31.96 10.28 -8.58
C SER A 315 -31.50 10.14 -10.03
N MET A 316 -31.94 11.06 -10.91
CA MET A 316 -31.44 11.16 -12.27
C MET A 316 -29.90 11.30 -12.26
N PRO A 317 -29.17 10.49 -13.03
CA PRO A 317 -27.72 10.54 -13.01
C PRO A 317 -27.23 11.87 -13.57
N ASN A 318 -26.23 12.45 -12.91
CA ASN A 318 -25.59 13.66 -13.44
C ASN A 318 -24.69 13.31 -14.65
N LEU A 319 -24.24 14.33 -15.39
CA LEU A 319 -23.43 14.13 -16.61
C LEU A 319 -22.15 13.32 -16.34
N SER A 320 -21.56 13.46 -15.15
CA SER A 320 -20.36 12.70 -14.77
C SER A 320 -20.69 11.22 -14.56
N GLU A 321 -21.81 10.91 -13.91
CA GLU A 321 -22.25 9.52 -13.69
C GLU A 321 -22.60 8.81 -15.00
N LEU A 322 -23.23 9.52 -15.95
CA LEU A 322 -23.47 9.01 -17.31
C LEU A 322 -22.15 8.71 -18.04
N ALA A 323 -21.18 9.62 -17.96
CA ALA A 323 -19.86 9.42 -18.55
C ALA A 323 -19.14 8.20 -17.92
N ASP A 324 -19.19 8.07 -16.59
CA ASP A 324 -18.56 6.96 -15.88
C ASP A 324 -19.25 5.62 -16.21
N GLY A 325 -20.58 5.62 -16.39
CA GLY A 325 -21.33 4.45 -16.86
C GLY A 325 -20.96 4.03 -18.28
N GLY A 326 -20.82 5.00 -19.20
CA GLY A 326 -20.34 4.75 -20.56
C GLY A 326 -18.91 4.19 -20.60
N LEU A 327 -18.02 4.73 -19.77
CA LEU A 327 -16.66 4.21 -19.59
C LEU A 327 -16.68 2.78 -19.06
N ALA A 328 -17.49 2.47 -18.05
CA ALA A 328 -17.62 1.12 -17.50
C ALA A 328 -18.18 0.13 -18.54
N PHE A 329 -19.17 0.54 -19.34
CA PHE A 329 -19.73 -0.28 -20.39
C PHE A 329 -18.71 -0.58 -21.50
N ALA A 330 -17.99 0.43 -21.97
CA ALA A 330 -16.92 0.23 -22.96
C ALA A 330 -15.84 -0.73 -22.43
N HIS A 331 -15.47 -0.59 -21.15
CA HIS A 331 -14.52 -1.49 -20.51
C HIS A 331 -15.06 -2.92 -20.45
N TYR A 332 -16.31 -3.10 -20.01
CA TYR A 332 -17.01 -4.39 -20.00
C TYR A 332 -17.08 -5.03 -21.38
N CYS A 333 -17.30 -4.27 -22.47
CA CYS A 333 -17.29 -4.83 -23.82
C CYS A 333 -15.89 -5.35 -24.22
N LEU A 334 -14.83 -4.64 -23.84
CA LEU A 334 -13.45 -5.07 -24.10
C LEU A 334 -13.08 -6.31 -23.28
N THR A 335 -13.40 -6.32 -21.99
CA THR A 335 -13.03 -7.40 -21.07
C THR A 335 -14.03 -8.56 -21.09
N GLY A 336 -15.26 -8.35 -21.55
CA GLY A 336 -16.23 -9.43 -21.76
C GLY A 336 -15.81 -10.39 -22.87
N ASN A 337 -14.97 -9.93 -23.79
CA ASN A 337 -14.47 -10.69 -24.93
C ASN A 337 -13.08 -11.32 -24.63
N GLU A 338 -13.01 -12.65 -24.62
CA GLU A 338 -11.77 -13.37 -24.28
C GLU A 338 -10.64 -13.11 -25.28
N PHE A 339 -10.94 -12.98 -26.58
CA PHE A 339 -9.92 -12.68 -27.58
C PHE A 339 -9.25 -11.33 -27.31
N LEU A 340 -10.05 -10.29 -27.01
CA LEU A 340 -9.52 -8.95 -26.70
C LEU A 340 -8.74 -8.94 -25.38
N ARG A 341 -9.24 -9.62 -24.35
CA ARG A 341 -8.53 -9.81 -23.08
C ARG A 341 -7.15 -10.41 -23.27
N LEU A 342 -7.05 -11.50 -24.05
CA LEU A 342 -5.79 -12.16 -24.31
C LEU A 342 -4.83 -11.27 -25.13
N CYS A 343 -5.35 -10.51 -26.10
CA CYS A 343 -4.56 -9.56 -26.88
C CYS A 343 -3.94 -8.43 -26.03
N THR A 344 -4.55 -8.10 -24.89
CA THR A 344 -4.06 -7.04 -23.98
C THR A 344 -3.28 -7.57 -22.78
N GLY A 345 -3.11 -8.89 -22.65
CA GLY A 345 -2.26 -9.52 -21.64
C GLY A 345 -3.01 -10.16 -20.47
N ALA A 346 -4.32 -10.42 -20.58
CA ALA A 346 -5.05 -11.19 -19.59
C ALA A 346 -4.54 -12.63 -19.54
N THR A 347 -4.63 -13.24 -18.35
CA THR A 347 -4.29 -14.67 -18.22
C THR A 347 -5.45 -15.54 -18.75
N PRO A 348 -5.16 -16.52 -19.63
CA PRO A 348 -6.18 -17.44 -20.14
C PRO A 348 -6.97 -18.15 -19.05
N GLY A 349 -8.27 -18.35 -19.28
CA GLY A 349 -9.12 -19.12 -18.37
C GLY A 349 -9.52 -18.39 -17.09
N THR A 350 -9.15 -17.12 -16.92
CA THR A 350 -9.53 -16.31 -15.75
C THR A 350 -10.87 -15.58 -15.94
N ARG A 351 -11.50 -15.68 -17.12
CA ARG A 351 -12.78 -14.98 -17.39
C ARG A 351 -13.91 -15.54 -16.55
N ILE A 352 -14.03 -16.85 -16.45
CA ILE A 352 -15.14 -17.50 -15.76
C ILE A 352 -14.54 -18.59 -14.88
N PHE A 353 -15.17 -18.86 -13.74
CA PHE A 353 -14.82 -20.00 -12.91
C PHE A 353 -14.87 -21.29 -13.73
N ASP A 354 -13.76 -22.03 -13.77
CA ASP A 354 -13.78 -23.37 -14.35
C ASP A 354 -14.40 -24.39 -13.38
N LYS A 355 -14.50 -25.65 -13.82
CA LYS A 355 -15.08 -26.72 -13.01
C LYS A 355 -14.33 -26.96 -11.69
N GLN A 356 -13.01 -26.78 -11.68
CA GLN A 356 -12.20 -26.99 -10.49
C GLN A 356 -12.43 -25.86 -9.49
N HIS A 357 -12.44 -24.61 -9.95
CA HIS A 357 -12.82 -23.45 -9.14
C HIS A 357 -14.22 -23.61 -8.56
N CYS A 358 -15.21 -24.01 -9.37
CA CYS A 358 -16.56 -24.24 -8.87
C CYS A 358 -16.60 -25.32 -7.78
N LYS A 359 -15.83 -26.40 -7.94
CA LYS A 359 -15.74 -27.46 -6.93
C LYS A 359 -15.11 -26.96 -5.64
N ASP A 360 -13.99 -26.25 -5.73
CA ASP A 360 -13.21 -25.78 -4.58
C ASP A 360 -13.95 -24.68 -3.80
N LEU A 361 -14.71 -23.84 -4.50
CA LEU A 361 -15.50 -22.76 -3.92
C LEU A 361 -16.96 -23.15 -3.63
N ASN A 362 -17.33 -24.42 -3.83
CA ASN A 362 -18.68 -24.94 -3.67
C ASN A 362 -19.75 -24.13 -4.46
N LEU A 363 -19.41 -23.77 -5.69
CA LEU A 363 -20.28 -23.05 -6.63
C LEU A 363 -20.99 -24.01 -7.58
N LEU A 364 -22.09 -23.54 -8.16
CA LEU A 364 -22.73 -24.26 -9.27
C LEU A 364 -21.74 -24.38 -10.45
N PRO A 365 -21.79 -25.48 -11.22
CA PRO A 365 -20.95 -25.64 -12.41
C PRO A 365 -21.12 -24.46 -13.36
N PRO A 366 -20.08 -24.06 -14.10
CA PRO A 366 -20.14 -22.88 -14.97
C PRO A 366 -21.32 -23.02 -15.94
N GLN A 367 -22.35 -22.18 -15.74
CA GLN A 367 -23.41 -22.05 -16.71
C GLN A 367 -22.81 -21.30 -17.89
N VAL A 368 -22.92 -21.88 -19.09
CA VAL A 368 -22.62 -21.16 -20.32
C VAL A 368 -23.67 -20.06 -20.42
N GLU A 369 -23.34 -18.83 -20.02
CA GLU A 369 -24.13 -17.66 -20.36
C GLU A 369 -24.03 -17.47 -21.87
N ASN A 370 -24.94 -18.10 -22.61
CA ASN A 370 -25.25 -17.64 -23.96
C ASN A 370 -25.87 -16.24 -23.80
N PRO A 371 -25.39 -15.22 -24.54
CA PRO A 371 -25.98 -13.90 -24.46
C PRO A 371 -27.45 -14.00 -24.85
N ILE A 372 -28.34 -13.80 -23.87
CA ILE A 372 -29.76 -13.60 -24.15
C ILE A 372 -29.86 -12.19 -24.69
N TYR A 373 -29.80 -12.05 -26.01
CA TYR A 373 -30.29 -10.85 -26.69
C TYR A 373 -31.81 -10.80 -26.52
N GLY A 374 -32.26 -10.16 -25.45
CA GLY A 374 -33.65 -9.76 -25.25
C GLY A 374 -33.79 -8.29 -25.62
N TRP A 375 -34.50 -8.04 -26.72
CA TRP A 375 -34.92 -6.71 -27.18
C TRP A 375 -35.95 -6.07 -26.25
#